data_AF-A0A7V9A615-F1
#
_entry.id   AF-A0A7V9A615-F1
#
_cell.length_a   1.000
_cell.length_b   1.000
_cell.length_c   1.000
_cell.angle_alpha   90.00
_cell.angle_beta   90.00
_cell.angle_gamma   90.00
#
_symmetry.space_group_name_H-M   'P 1'
#
loop_
_entity.id
_entity.type
_entity.pdbx_description
1 polymer ?
#
loop_
_entity_poly.entity_id
_entity_poly.type
_entity_poly.pdbx_seq_one_letter_code
_entity_poly.pdbx_strand_id
1 'polypeptide(L)'
;MGIGLVALLHESNTFAADRTTLENFQPDILVSGPEVLARLASAHHEMGGFIQGLRESGAEPVGVFAARALPSGAITAETFDYLTQQILLQFEQAGPLDGILVAPHGATVAENDPEADGAWLTELRKRVGPEMPIMGTLDPHANLSPAMVAATNALLAYQTNPHVDQQQRGCQAAQLMVRTLRGEITPVQTAASLRSRSVSNASVRKNRQPASSWPKWNARVKATRYWVPASFTAFLMPTYRKWGRPCSALPTTTPHSPSQWPMSSPKPYGSAERKRWGLLGYFDGRTKIPGTGRSSLPA
;
A
#
# COMPACT_ATOMS: atom_id res chain seq x y z
N MET A 1 -11.03 -16.80 -18.35
CA MET A 1 -11.47 -15.87 -17.29
C MET A 1 -10.67 -14.60 -17.45
N GLY A 2 -11.30 -13.49 -17.85
CA GLY A 2 -10.67 -12.19 -18.01
C GLY A 2 -10.76 -11.39 -16.71
N ILE A 3 -9.63 -10.95 -16.17
CA ILE A 3 -9.55 -10.24 -14.89
C ILE A 3 -9.03 -8.83 -15.09
N GLY A 4 -9.87 -7.83 -14.81
CA GLY A 4 -9.52 -6.42 -14.95
C GLY A 4 -8.51 -5.95 -13.91
N LEU A 5 -7.54 -5.14 -14.31
CA LEU A 5 -6.51 -4.58 -13.43
C LEU A 5 -6.67 -3.06 -13.30
N VAL A 6 -6.91 -2.56 -12.08
CA VAL A 6 -7.10 -1.14 -11.78
C VAL A 6 -6.15 -0.70 -10.67
N ALA A 7 -5.42 0.40 -10.85
CA ALA A 7 -4.59 1.01 -9.81
C ALA A 7 -4.79 2.52 -9.74
N LEU A 8 -4.95 3.04 -8.53
CA LEU A 8 -4.80 4.45 -8.21
C LEU A 8 -3.96 4.56 -6.95
N LEU A 9 -2.72 5.03 -7.12
CA LEU A 9 -1.68 4.96 -6.11
C LEU A 9 -1.16 6.36 -5.79
N HIS A 10 -1.51 6.85 -4.61
CA HIS A 10 -1.00 8.11 -4.07
C HIS A 10 -1.01 8.07 -2.54
N GLU A 11 0.03 8.65 -1.93
CA GLU A 11 0.09 8.86 -0.49
C GLU A 11 0.00 10.36 -0.21
N SER A 12 -1.06 10.79 0.47
CA SER A 12 -1.29 12.21 0.73
C SER A 12 -0.78 12.64 2.10
N ASN A 13 -0.01 13.72 2.11
CA ASN A 13 0.28 14.53 3.28
C ASN A 13 -0.64 15.76 3.27
N THR A 14 -1.72 15.71 4.05
CA THR A 14 -2.72 16.80 4.12
C THR A 14 -2.19 18.11 4.70
N PHE A 15 -1.01 18.11 5.31
CA PHE A 15 -0.32 19.33 5.77
C PHE A 15 0.58 19.96 4.71
N ALA A 16 0.83 19.29 3.59
CA ALA A 16 1.59 19.86 2.49
C ALA A 16 0.78 21.00 1.83
N ALA A 17 1.47 22.11 1.55
CA ALA A 17 0.87 23.26 0.88
C ALA A 17 0.59 22.94 -0.59
N ASP A 18 1.54 22.29 -1.26
CA ASP A 18 1.41 21.90 -2.66
C ASP A 18 0.34 20.82 -2.83
N ARG A 19 -0.42 20.90 -3.92
CA ARG A 19 -1.43 19.91 -4.30
C ARG A 19 -0.89 18.98 -5.37
N THR A 20 -1.45 17.77 -5.41
CA THR A 20 -1.15 16.78 -6.45
C THR A 20 -2.12 16.99 -7.61
N THR A 21 -1.60 17.37 -8.77
CA THR A 21 -2.36 17.56 -10.00
C THR A 21 -2.12 16.40 -10.98
N LEU A 22 -2.84 16.38 -12.10
CA LEU A 22 -2.68 15.35 -13.13
C LEU A 22 -1.23 15.27 -13.67
N GLU A 23 -0.53 16.41 -13.74
CA GLU A 23 0.87 16.49 -14.16
C GLU A 23 1.81 15.70 -13.24
N ASN A 24 1.43 15.45 -11.99
CA ASN A 24 2.24 14.63 -11.08
C ASN A 24 2.14 13.12 -11.37
N PHE A 25 1.08 12.68 -12.05
CA PHE A 25 0.90 11.27 -12.45
C PHE A 25 1.63 10.95 -13.77
N GLN A 26 1.66 11.91 -14.70
CA GLN A 26 2.27 11.76 -16.02
C GLN A 26 3.72 11.23 -16.03
N PRO A 27 4.67 11.72 -15.19
CA PRO A 27 6.06 11.27 -15.24
C PRO A 27 6.27 9.87 -14.67
N ASP A 28 5.28 9.30 -14.00
CA ASP A 28 5.40 8.03 -13.29
C ASP A 28 4.54 6.94 -13.94
N ILE A 29 3.25 6.89 -13.61
CA ILE A 29 2.29 5.96 -14.21
C ILE A 29 1.00 6.74 -14.45
N LEU A 30 0.58 6.83 -15.72
CA LEU A 30 -0.75 7.23 -16.14
C LEU A 30 -1.04 6.55 -17.48
N VAL A 31 -1.55 5.32 -17.41
CA VAL A 31 -1.76 4.44 -18.58
C VAL A 31 -3.10 3.73 -18.48
N SER A 32 -3.65 3.35 -19.64
CA SER A 32 -4.95 2.71 -19.75
C SER A 32 -4.96 1.56 -20.74
N GLY A 33 -5.94 0.66 -20.61
CA GLY A 33 -6.13 -0.45 -21.52
C GLY A 33 -4.90 -1.37 -21.60
N PRO A 34 -4.52 -1.85 -22.80
CA PRO A 34 -3.38 -2.75 -22.99
C PRO A 34 -2.03 -2.19 -22.50
N GLU A 35 -1.86 -0.85 -22.44
CA GLU A 35 -0.62 -0.22 -21.98
C GLU A 35 -0.34 -0.51 -20.51
N VAL A 36 -1.37 -0.76 -19.69
CA VAL A 36 -1.21 -1.19 -18.29
C VAL A 36 -0.33 -2.44 -18.21
N LEU A 37 -0.58 -3.43 -19.08
CA LEU A 37 0.19 -4.66 -19.11
C LEU A 37 1.60 -4.42 -19.64
N ALA A 38 1.73 -3.64 -20.72
CA ALA A 38 3.02 -3.31 -21.31
C ALA A 38 3.95 -2.60 -20.31
N ARG A 39 3.39 -1.71 -19.48
CA ARG A 39 4.14 -0.89 -18.53
C ARG A 39 4.49 -1.61 -17.23
N LEU A 40 3.63 -2.54 -16.78
CA LEU A 40 3.69 -3.06 -15.40
C LEU A 40 3.97 -4.57 -15.30
N ALA A 41 3.96 -5.33 -16.40
CA ALA A 41 4.17 -6.78 -16.36
C ALA A 41 5.53 -7.20 -15.77
N SER A 42 6.58 -6.39 -15.95
CA SER A 42 7.92 -6.64 -15.41
C SER A 42 8.22 -5.87 -14.11
N ALA A 43 7.24 -5.12 -13.57
CA ALA A 43 7.45 -4.33 -12.38
C ALA A 43 7.52 -5.23 -11.12
N HIS A 44 8.51 -5.01 -10.26
CA HIS A 44 8.59 -5.62 -8.92
C HIS A 44 7.62 -4.93 -7.95
N HIS A 45 6.35 -4.93 -8.30
CA HIS A 45 5.27 -4.17 -7.69
C HIS A 45 3.97 -5.01 -7.66
N GLU A 46 2.95 -4.60 -6.90
CA GLU A 46 1.72 -5.36 -6.73
C GLU A 46 0.99 -5.63 -8.07
N MET A 47 1.02 -4.66 -8.99
CA MET A 47 0.46 -4.81 -10.34
C MET A 47 1.20 -5.85 -11.18
N GLY A 48 2.54 -5.89 -11.10
CA GLY A 48 3.33 -6.95 -11.73
C GLY A 48 3.03 -8.33 -11.11
N GLY A 49 2.81 -8.35 -9.80
CA GLY A 49 2.33 -9.53 -9.07
C GLY A 49 0.95 -10.02 -9.52
N PHE A 50 -0.01 -9.11 -9.73
CA PHE A 50 -1.32 -9.47 -10.29
C PHE A 50 -1.16 -10.15 -11.66
N ILE A 51 -0.41 -9.52 -12.56
CA ILE A 51 -0.19 -10.03 -13.93
C ILE A 51 0.48 -11.40 -13.90
N GLN A 52 1.55 -11.54 -13.10
CA GLN A 52 2.26 -12.81 -12.94
C GLN A 52 1.34 -13.90 -12.37
N GLY A 53 0.67 -13.63 -11.25
CA GLY A 53 -0.16 -14.62 -10.56
C GLY A 53 -1.36 -15.06 -11.40
N LEU A 54 -1.95 -14.16 -12.19
CA LEU A 54 -3.04 -14.52 -13.12
C LEU A 54 -2.54 -15.44 -14.23
N ARG A 55 -1.43 -15.09 -14.88
CA ARG A 55 -0.83 -15.92 -15.95
C ARG A 55 -0.44 -17.30 -15.45
N GLU A 56 0.23 -17.38 -14.30
CA GLU A 56 0.61 -18.65 -13.66
C GLU A 56 -0.61 -19.51 -13.29
N SER A 57 -1.75 -18.88 -13.04
CA SER A 57 -3.02 -19.56 -12.70
C SER A 57 -3.88 -19.89 -13.92
N GLY A 58 -3.44 -19.53 -15.14
CA GLY A 58 -4.19 -19.73 -16.39
C GLY A 58 -5.37 -18.77 -16.59
N ALA A 59 -5.37 -17.61 -15.94
CA ALA A 59 -6.32 -16.53 -16.13
C ALA A 59 -5.73 -15.42 -17.00
N GLU A 60 -6.58 -14.67 -17.70
CA GLU A 60 -6.14 -13.61 -18.61
C GLU A 60 -6.15 -12.26 -17.88
N PRO A 61 -4.99 -11.61 -17.67
CA PRO A 61 -4.95 -10.25 -17.14
C PRO A 61 -5.41 -9.26 -18.21
N VAL A 62 -6.42 -8.44 -17.88
CA VAL A 62 -6.93 -7.37 -18.74
C VAL A 62 -6.56 -6.03 -18.14
N GLY A 63 -5.71 -5.26 -18.84
CA GLY A 63 -5.36 -3.91 -18.41
C GLY A 63 -6.55 -2.97 -18.52
N VAL A 64 -6.92 -2.30 -17.43
CA VAL A 64 -8.01 -1.31 -17.40
C VAL A 64 -7.44 0.08 -17.22
N PHE A 65 -6.88 0.36 -16.05
CA PHE A 65 -6.32 1.68 -15.75
C PHE A 65 -5.25 1.59 -14.67
N ALA A 66 -4.19 2.37 -14.80
CA ALA A 66 -3.22 2.52 -13.73
C ALA A 66 -2.73 3.97 -13.67
N ALA A 67 -2.81 4.56 -12.48
CA ALA A 67 -2.26 5.86 -12.18
C ALA A 67 -1.45 5.80 -10.87
N ARG A 68 -0.26 6.39 -10.88
CA ARG A 68 0.58 6.57 -9.69
C ARG A 68 1.24 7.94 -9.70
N ALA A 69 1.19 8.62 -8.55
CA ALA A 69 1.97 9.81 -8.27
C ALA A 69 2.86 9.56 -7.05
N LEU A 70 3.97 10.31 -6.96
CA LEU A 70 4.82 10.27 -5.77
C LEU A 70 4.13 10.93 -4.56
N PRO A 71 4.42 10.47 -3.32
CA PRO A 71 3.84 11.05 -2.12
C PRO A 71 3.98 12.57 -2.07
N SER A 72 2.86 13.26 -1.92
CA SER A 72 2.77 14.73 -1.92
C SER A 72 1.46 15.18 -1.24
N GLY A 73 0.92 16.36 -1.55
CA GLY A 73 -0.30 16.84 -0.90
C GLY A 73 -1.57 16.10 -1.29
N ALA A 74 -2.72 16.67 -0.95
CA ALA A 74 -4.00 16.18 -1.43
C ALA A 74 -4.09 16.32 -2.96
N ILE A 75 -4.74 15.36 -3.61
CA ILE A 75 -5.09 15.44 -5.03
C ILE A 75 -6.12 16.56 -5.23
N THR A 76 -5.95 17.38 -6.26
CA THR A 76 -6.97 18.41 -6.59
C THR A 76 -8.30 17.75 -6.94
N ALA A 77 -9.42 18.41 -6.62
CA ALA A 77 -10.75 17.85 -6.92
C ALA A 77 -10.90 17.49 -8.41
N GLU A 78 -10.46 18.38 -9.30
CA GLU A 78 -10.47 18.15 -10.76
C GLU A 78 -9.68 16.91 -11.17
N THR A 79 -8.47 16.73 -10.61
CA THR A 79 -7.63 15.56 -10.93
C THR A 79 -8.28 14.28 -10.42
N PHE A 80 -8.83 14.29 -9.21
CA PHE A 80 -9.46 13.11 -8.65
C PHE A 80 -10.72 12.70 -9.43
N ASP A 81 -11.56 13.67 -9.79
CA ASP A 81 -12.75 13.44 -10.62
C ASP A 81 -12.35 12.89 -11.99
N TYR A 82 -11.33 13.47 -12.62
CA TYR A 82 -10.80 12.98 -13.89
C TYR A 82 -10.32 11.53 -13.79
N LEU A 83 -9.47 11.20 -12.80
CA LEU A 83 -8.93 9.85 -12.63
C LEU A 83 -10.03 8.82 -12.37
N THR A 84 -11.02 9.18 -11.54
CA THR A 84 -12.17 8.31 -11.26
C THR A 84 -13.02 8.08 -12.52
N GLN A 85 -13.29 9.13 -13.30
CA GLN A 85 -13.99 9.01 -14.57
C GLN A 85 -13.21 8.14 -15.57
N GLN A 86 -11.89 8.28 -15.64
CA GLN A 86 -11.06 7.43 -16.50
C GLN A 86 -11.12 5.96 -16.09
N ILE A 87 -11.10 5.64 -14.79
CA ILE A 87 -11.28 4.26 -14.31
C ILE A 87 -12.60 3.67 -14.84
N LEU A 88 -13.70 4.41 -14.71
CA LEU A 88 -15.03 3.94 -15.12
C LEU A 88 -15.15 3.80 -16.64
N LEU A 89 -14.64 4.78 -17.39
CA LEU A 89 -14.63 4.76 -18.86
C LEU A 89 -13.81 3.57 -19.39
N GLN A 90 -12.60 3.36 -18.86
CA GLN A 90 -11.74 2.26 -19.28
C GLN A 90 -12.31 0.90 -18.90
N PHE A 91 -13.02 0.82 -17.77
CA PHE A 91 -13.73 -0.40 -17.40
C PHE A 91 -14.81 -0.77 -18.44
N GLU A 92 -15.57 0.21 -18.94
CA GLU A 92 -16.56 -0.03 -20.01
C GLU A 92 -15.89 -0.51 -21.31
N GLN A 93 -14.71 0.00 -21.62
CA GLN A 93 -13.95 -0.37 -22.82
C GLN A 93 -13.27 -1.74 -22.72
N ALA A 94 -13.00 -2.22 -21.50
CA ALA A 94 -12.36 -3.51 -21.26
C ALA A 94 -13.24 -4.71 -21.67
N GLY A 95 -14.55 -4.50 -21.87
CA GLY A 95 -15.50 -5.54 -22.22
C GLY A 95 -15.86 -6.44 -21.02
N PRO A 96 -16.39 -7.65 -21.27
CA PRO A 96 -16.83 -8.54 -20.20
C PRO A 96 -15.63 -9.06 -19.39
N LEU A 97 -15.72 -8.92 -18.07
CA LEU A 97 -14.72 -9.39 -17.10
C LEU A 97 -15.39 -10.35 -16.11
N ASP A 98 -14.61 -11.30 -15.58
CA ASP A 98 -15.06 -12.26 -14.58
C ASP A 98 -14.71 -11.80 -13.15
N GLY A 99 -13.75 -10.89 -13.00
CA GLY A 99 -13.31 -10.35 -11.72
C GLY A 99 -12.39 -9.15 -11.88
N ILE A 100 -12.10 -8.47 -10.77
CA ILE A 100 -11.28 -7.25 -10.78
C ILE A 100 -10.23 -7.29 -9.67
N LEU A 101 -8.98 -7.06 -10.05
CA LEU A 101 -7.89 -6.80 -9.13
C LEU A 101 -7.63 -5.30 -9.02
N VAL A 102 -7.69 -4.78 -7.80
CA VAL A 102 -7.53 -3.36 -7.47
C VAL A 102 -6.29 -3.10 -6.64
N ALA A 103 -5.61 -2.00 -6.92
CA ALA A 103 -4.50 -1.49 -6.14
C ALA A 103 -4.79 -0.04 -5.70
N PRO A 104 -5.62 0.15 -4.65
CA PRO A 104 -5.65 1.40 -3.90
C PRO A 104 -4.37 1.53 -3.08
N HIS A 105 -3.86 2.75 -2.90
CA HIS A 105 -2.83 2.95 -1.88
C HIS A 105 -3.43 2.78 -0.47
N GLY A 106 -4.63 3.33 -0.28
CA GLY A 106 -5.33 3.41 1.00
C GLY A 106 -5.00 4.65 1.83
N ALA A 107 -4.11 5.52 1.36
CA ALA A 107 -3.77 6.80 2.01
C ALA A 107 -3.95 7.99 1.06
N THR A 108 -4.75 7.82 0.02
CA THR A 108 -5.09 8.88 -0.93
C THR A 108 -6.12 9.81 -0.29
N VAL A 109 -5.86 11.11 -0.35
CA VAL A 109 -6.80 12.17 -0.01
C VAL A 109 -6.97 13.07 -1.23
N ALA A 110 -8.21 13.38 -1.58
CA ALA A 110 -8.56 14.40 -2.55
C ALA A 110 -9.19 15.61 -1.84
N GLU A 111 -9.14 16.78 -2.46
CA GLU A 111 -9.74 18.00 -1.90
C GLU A 111 -11.26 17.89 -1.71
N ASN A 112 -11.93 17.14 -2.59
CA ASN A 112 -13.35 16.87 -2.53
C ASN A 112 -13.72 15.59 -1.76
N ASP A 113 -12.75 14.71 -1.45
CA ASP A 113 -13.01 13.47 -0.71
C ASP A 113 -11.81 13.02 0.17
N PRO A 114 -11.92 13.07 1.51
CA PRO A 114 -10.87 12.61 2.42
C PRO A 114 -10.71 11.09 2.47
N GLU A 115 -11.66 10.32 1.95
CA GLU A 115 -11.61 8.86 1.81
C GLU A 115 -11.54 8.46 0.33
N ALA A 116 -10.78 9.22 -0.47
CA ALA A 116 -10.68 9.07 -1.93
C ALA A 116 -10.52 7.61 -2.39
N ASP A 117 -9.68 6.80 -1.72
CA ASP A 117 -9.52 5.38 -2.03
C ASP A 117 -10.82 4.57 -1.88
N GLY A 118 -11.60 4.84 -0.83
CA GLY A 118 -12.92 4.24 -0.62
C GLY A 118 -13.95 4.75 -1.62
N ALA A 119 -13.86 6.02 -2.02
CA ALA A 119 -14.81 6.65 -2.92
C ALA A 119 -14.76 6.05 -4.33
N TRP A 120 -13.57 5.98 -4.96
CA TRP A 120 -13.47 5.41 -6.31
C TRP A 120 -13.79 3.91 -6.32
N LEU A 121 -13.43 3.17 -5.27
CA LEU A 121 -13.80 1.76 -5.12
C LEU A 121 -15.32 1.57 -4.99
N THR A 122 -15.99 2.48 -4.29
CA THR A 122 -17.45 2.47 -4.15
C THR A 122 -18.13 2.72 -5.48
N GLU A 123 -17.65 3.67 -6.28
CA GLU A 123 -18.17 3.91 -7.63
C GLU A 123 -17.93 2.71 -8.56
N LEU A 124 -16.74 2.10 -8.50
CA LEU A 124 -16.47 0.87 -9.23
C LEU A 124 -17.44 -0.25 -8.82
N ARG A 125 -17.66 -0.47 -7.51
CA ARG A 125 -18.61 -1.46 -7.00
C ARG A 125 -20.03 -1.21 -7.52
N LYS A 126 -20.51 0.04 -7.48
CA LYS A 126 -21.82 0.41 -8.03
C LYS A 126 -21.92 0.06 -9.52
N ARG A 127 -20.84 0.30 -10.27
CA ARG A 127 -20.81 0.05 -11.72
C ARG A 127 -20.86 -1.44 -12.06
N VAL A 128 -20.16 -2.29 -11.30
CA VAL A 128 -20.03 -3.72 -11.61
C VAL A 128 -21.06 -4.61 -10.92
N GLY A 129 -21.79 -4.07 -9.96
CA GLY A 129 -22.78 -4.79 -9.18
C GLY A 129 -22.18 -5.60 -8.01
N PRO A 130 -23.05 -6.19 -7.17
CA PRO A 130 -22.63 -6.85 -5.93
C PRO A 130 -21.93 -8.19 -6.15
N GLU A 131 -22.22 -8.88 -7.24
CA GLU A 131 -21.74 -10.26 -7.48
C GLU A 131 -20.30 -10.31 -8.01
N MET A 132 -19.84 -9.27 -8.70
CA MET A 132 -18.50 -9.23 -9.29
C MET A 132 -17.42 -9.32 -8.19
N PRO A 133 -16.51 -10.31 -8.21
CA PRO A 133 -15.43 -10.35 -7.23
C PRO A 133 -14.46 -9.19 -7.46
N ILE A 134 -14.22 -8.40 -6.41
CA ILE A 134 -13.20 -7.35 -6.38
C ILE A 134 -12.23 -7.67 -5.26
N MET A 135 -10.95 -7.84 -5.59
CA MET A 135 -9.91 -8.11 -4.60
C MET A 135 -8.71 -7.23 -4.87
N GLY A 136 -7.91 -6.99 -3.86
CA GLY A 136 -6.78 -6.09 -4.04
C GLY A 136 -5.71 -6.25 -3.00
N THR A 137 -4.73 -5.37 -3.12
CA THR A 137 -3.66 -5.19 -2.16
C THR A 137 -3.75 -3.82 -1.52
N LEU A 138 -3.05 -3.64 -0.41
CA LEU A 138 -3.10 -2.40 0.35
C LEU A 138 -1.75 -2.10 0.99
N ASP A 139 -1.35 -0.84 0.97
CA ASP A 139 -0.15 -0.41 1.67
C ASP A 139 -0.38 -0.48 3.20
N PRO A 140 0.60 -0.91 4.02
CA PRO A 140 0.45 -0.92 5.47
C PRO A 140 0.16 0.48 6.04
N HIS A 141 0.57 1.56 5.39
CA HIS A 141 0.27 2.94 5.78
C HIS A 141 -1.17 3.38 5.47
N ALA A 142 -1.99 2.51 4.89
CA ALA A 142 -3.37 2.81 4.56
C ALA A 142 -4.22 3.23 5.77
N ASN A 143 -5.02 4.27 5.56
CA ASN A 143 -6.17 4.63 6.38
C ASN A 143 -7.38 3.80 5.92
N LEU A 144 -7.40 2.51 6.30
CA LEU A 144 -8.45 1.58 5.87
C LEU A 144 -9.85 2.07 6.28
N SER A 145 -10.66 2.45 5.30
CA SER A 145 -12.03 2.93 5.53
C SER A 145 -13.08 1.80 5.46
N PRO A 146 -14.25 1.97 6.12
CA PRO A 146 -15.38 1.06 5.93
C PRO A 146 -15.83 0.96 4.47
N ALA A 147 -15.72 2.04 3.70
CA ALA A 147 -16.08 2.06 2.28
C ALA A 147 -15.19 1.12 1.45
N MET A 148 -13.88 1.11 1.67
CA MET A 148 -12.96 0.17 1.01
C MET A 148 -13.32 -1.29 1.34
N VAL A 149 -13.66 -1.56 2.60
CA VAL A 149 -14.05 -2.89 3.06
C VAL A 149 -15.37 -3.35 2.45
N ALA A 150 -16.36 -2.45 2.36
CA ALA A 150 -17.66 -2.77 1.78
C ALA A 150 -17.60 -2.94 0.26
N ALA A 151 -16.71 -2.21 -0.43
CA ALA A 151 -16.57 -2.29 -1.88
C ALA A 151 -15.82 -3.54 -2.37
N THR A 152 -15.06 -4.22 -1.51
CA THR A 152 -14.16 -5.32 -1.88
C THR A 152 -14.47 -6.62 -1.16
N ASN A 153 -14.14 -7.75 -1.78
CA ASN A 153 -14.27 -9.09 -1.21
C ASN A 153 -13.02 -9.50 -0.41
N ALA A 154 -11.84 -9.00 -0.79
CA ALA A 154 -10.58 -9.24 -0.09
C ALA A 154 -9.54 -8.13 -0.35
N LEU A 155 -8.95 -7.57 0.71
CA LEU A 155 -7.80 -6.66 0.65
C LEU A 155 -6.59 -7.25 1.39
N LEU A 156 -5.49 -7.42 0.66
CA LEU A 156 -4.26 -8.03 1.12
C LEU A 156 -3.21 -6.94 1.45
N ALA A 157 -3.05 -6.61 2.72
CA ALA A 157 -2.02 -5.65 3.15
C ALA A 157 -0.59 -6.17 2.88
N TYR A 158 0.38 -5.31 2.54
CA TYR A 158 1.79 -5.69 2.57
C TYR A 158 2.25 -6.02 4.00
N GLN A 159 3.33 -6.79 4.12
CA GLN A 159 3.81 -7.32 5.40
C GLN A 159 5.22 -6.83 5.76
N THR A 160 5.88 -6.07 4.89
CA THR A 160 7.25 -5.59 5.11
C THR A 160 7.36 -4.06 5.04
N ASN A 161 8.32 -3.52 5.81
CA ASN A 161 8.80 -2.14 5.67
C ASN A 161 10.34 -2.11 5.80
N PRO A 162 11.11 -1.75 4.75
CA PRO A 162 10.67 -1.27 3.44
C PRO A 162 9.82 -2.32 2.68
N HIS A 163 8.93 -1.85 1.80
CA HIS A 163 7.97 -2.68 1.07
C HIS A 163 8.70 -3.51 0.00
N VAL A 164 9.14 -4.72 0.36
CA VAL A 164 9.83 -5.64 -0.56
C VAL A 164 8.93 -6.81 -0.99
N ASP A 165 7.71 -6.89 -0.45
CA ASP A 165 6.78 -8.00 -0.69
C ASP A 165 5.60 -7.64 -1.61
N GLN A 166 5.57 -6.45 -2.21
CA GLN A 166 4.44 -5.98 -3.03
C GLN A 166 4.07 -6.97 -4.16
N GLN A 167 5.06 -7.41 -4.95
CA GLN A 167 4.85 -8.39 -6.03
C GLN A 167 4.28 -9.71 -5.49
N GLN A 168 4.82 -10.21 -4.37
CA GLN A 168 4.34 -11.44 -3.75
C GLN A 168 2.88 -11.32 -3.28
N ARG A 169 2.50 -10.18 -2.73
CA ARG A 169 1.12 -9.89 -2.30
C ARG A 169 0.18 -9.78 -3.50
N GLY A 170 0.65 -9.19 -4.60
CA GLY A 170 -0.05 -9.19 -5.88
C GLY A 170 -0.33 -10.62 -6.38
N CYS A 171 0.69 -11.49 -6.43
CA CYS A 171 0.50 -12.88 -6.85
C CYS A 171 -0.53 -13.61 -5.97
N GLN A 172 -0.50 -13.38 -4.66
CA GLN A 172 -1.45 -13.98 -3.72
C GLN A 172 -2.89 -13.50 -3.94
N ALA A 173 -3.10 -12.21 -4.24
CA ALA A 173 -4.42 -11.69 -4.56
C ALA A 173 -4.95 -12.28 -5.87
N ALA A 174 -4.11 -12.42 -6.90
CA ALA A 174 -4.48 -13.07 -8.15
C ALA A 174 -4.85 -14.55 -7.96
N GLN A 175 -4.08 -15.28 -7.16
CA GLN A 175 -4.42 -16.66 -6.81
C GLN A 175 -5.75 -16.75 -6.05
N LEU A 176 -6.01 -15.82 -5.12
CA LEU A 176 -7.28 -15.77 -4.38
C LEU A 176 -8.46 -15.51 -5.33
N MET A 177 -8.29 -14.60 -6.28
CA MET A 177 -9.28 -14.31 -7.33
C MET A 177 -9.62 -15.57 -8.13
N VAL A 178 -8.60 -16.25 -8.68
CA VAL A 178 -8.81 -17.44 -9.51
C VAL A 178 -9.50 -18.57 -8.75
N ARG A 179 -9.08 -18.83 -7.50
CA ARG A 179 -9.72 -19.86 -6.66
C ARG A 179 -11.19 -19.52 -6.36
N THR A 180 -11.51 -18.24 -6.21
CA THR A 180 -12.89 -17.77 -5.99
C THR A 180 -13.75 -18.00 -7.23
N LEU A 181 -13.24 -17.65 -8.42
CA LEU A 181 -13.96 -17.86 -9.68
C LEU A 181 -14.14 -19.33 -10.05
N ARG A 182 -13.24 -20.20 -9.58
CA ARG A 182 -13.40 -21.66 -9.69
C ARG A 182 -14.38 -22.26 -8.68
N GLY A 183 -14.94 -21.46 -7.78
CA GLY A 183 -15.82 -21.94 -6.71
C GLY A 183 -15.10 -22.76 -5.63
N GLU A 184 -13.78 -22.70 -5.56
CA GLU A 184 -12.99 -23.43 -4.56
C GLU A 184 -13.08 -22.77 -3.17
N ILE A 185 -13.34 -21.47 -3.15
CA ILE A 185 -13.44 -20.65 -1.93
C ILE A 185 -14.48 -19.53 -2.10
N THR A 186 -14.96 -19.03 -0.97
CA THR A 186 -15.78 -17.81 -0.89
C THR A 186 -15.12 -16.86 0.12
N PRO A 187 -14.40 -15.82 -0.32
CA PRO A 187 -13.72 -14.90 0.58
C PRO A 187 -14.71 -14.17 1.49
N VAL A 188 -14.31 -14.00 2.75
CA VAL A 188 -15.00 -13.16 3.73
C VAL A 188 -13.98 -12.19 4.33
N GLN A 189 -14.37 -10.93 4.46
CA GLN A 189 -13.54 -9.87 4.98
C GLN A 189 -14.22 -9.18 6.17
N THR A 190 -13.42 -8.85 7.17
CA THR A 190 -13.83 -8.00 8.30
C THR A 190 -12.68 -7.07 8.65
N ALA A 191 -12.99 -5.86 9.08
CA ALA A 191 -12.00 -4.91 9.56
C ALA A 191 -12.32 -4.51 11.01
N ALA A 192 -11.28 -4.34 11.81
CA ALA A 192 -11.39 -3.83 13.17
C ALA A 192 -10.34 -2.74 13.36
N SER A 193 -10.77 -1.57 13.84
CA SER A 193 -9.87 -0.49 14.18
C SER A 193 -9.56 -0.52 15.67
N LEU A 194 -8.29 -0.65 16.03
CA LEU A 194 -7.85 -0.39 17.39
C LEU A 194 -7.57 1.10 17.49
N ARG A 195 -8.21 1.78 18.44
CA ARG A 195 -7.91 3.19 18.74
C ARG A 195 -6.54 3.26 19.41
N SER A 196 -5.47 3.27 18.61
CA SER A 196 -4.12 3.64 19.06
C SER A 196 -3.51 4.62 18.07
N ARG A 197 -3.06 5.78 18.56
CA ARG A 197 -2.16 6.63 17.78
C ARG A 197 -0.83 5.90 17.67
N SER A 198 -0.35 5.68 16.45
CA SER A 198 0.98 5.14 16.22
C SER A 198 2.02 6.06 16.89
N VAL A 199 2.90 5.46 17.69
CA VAL A 199 4.01 6.17 18.35
C VAL A 199 5.16 6.24 17.34
N SER A 200 5.75 7.42 17.18
CA SER A 200 6.81 7.68 16.19
C SER A 200 8.01 6.71 16.27
N ASN A 201 8.71 6.54 15.13
CA ASN A 201 9.96 5.79 15.00
C ASN A 201 11.02 6.10 16.08
N ALA A 202 10.97 7.28 16.72
CA ALA A 202 11.92 7.67 17.77
C ALA A 202 11.80 6.82 19.05
N SER A 203 10.62 6.26 19.32
CA SER A 203 10.35 5.47 20.54
C SER A 203 10.77 4.00 20.42
N VAL A 204 10.88 3.47 19.19
CA VAL A 204 11.27 2.07 18.92
C VAL A 204 12.78 1.84 19.10
N ARG A 205 13.58 2.92 19.21
CA ARG A 205 15.03 2.85 19.47
C ARG A 205 15.38 2.23 20.83
N LYS A 206 14.43 2.20 21.78
CA LYS A 206 14.61 1.54 23.07
C LYS A 206 13.95 0.16 23.01
N ASN A 207 14.79 -0.85 22.92
CA ASN A 207 14.55 -2.28 22.70
C ASN A 207 13.58 -2.97 23.69
N ARG A 208 12.34 -2.48 23.79
CA ARG A 208 11.24 -3.05 24.57
C ARG A 208 9.92 -2.81 23.84
N GLN A 209 9.56 -3.64 22.85
CA GLN A 209 8.23 -3.56 22.25
C GLN A 209 7.61 -4.92 21.82
N PRO A 210 6.27 -5.06 21.88
CA PRO A 210 5.47 -6.26 21.60
C PRO A 210 5.30 -6.62 20.09
N ALA A 211 5.97 -5.93 19.18
CA ALA A 211 5.71 -6.07 17.73
C ALA A 211 6.32 -7.33 17.07
N SER A 212 7.42 -7.86 17.63
CA SER A 212 8.11 -9.04 17.09
C SER A 212 7.32 -10.34 17.20
N SER A 213 6.27 -10.37 18.03
CA SER A 213 5.35 -11.52 18.16
C SER A 213 4.23 -11.54 17.12
N TRP A 214 3.98 -10.46 16.37
CA TRP A 214 2.84 -10.38 15.45
C TRP A 214 2.88 -11.34 14.26
N PRO A 215 4.03 -11.58 13.57
CA PRO A 215 4.07 -12.58 12.52
C PRO A 215 3.71 -13.98 13.03
N LYS A 216 4.11 -14.31 14.27
CA LYS A 216 3.74 -15.57 14.93
C LYS A 216 2.25 -15.64 15.26
N TRP A 217 1.66 -14.53 15.70
CA TRP A 217 0.22 -14.44 15.93
C TRP A 217 -0.59 -14.55 14.63
N ASN A 218 -0.20 -13.82 13.58
CA ASN A 218 -0.82 -13.92 12.25
C ASN A 218 -0.70 -15.33 11.66
N ALA A 219 0.46 -15.97 11.79
CA ALA A 219 0.63 -17.37 11.38
C ALA A 219 -0.30 -18.31 12.17
N ARG A 220 -0.48 -18.07 13.47
CA ARG A 220 -1.38 -18.85 14.32
C ARG A 220 -2.85 -18.65 13.95
N VAL A 221 -3.27 -17.43 13.61
CA VAL A 221 -4.64 -17.15 13.11
C VAL A 221 -4.84 -17.83 11.74
N LYS A 222 -3.89 -17.71 10.81
CA LYS A 222 -3.94 -18.39 9.50
C LYS A 222 -3.96 -19.92 9.61
N ALA A 223 -3.40 -20.48 10.68
CA ALA A 223 -3.39 -21.93 10.95
C ALA A 223 -4.69 -22.44 11.59
N THR A 224 -5.56 -21.56 12.08
CA THR A 224 -6.91 -21.97 12.46
C THR A 224 -7.74 -22.20 11.19
N ARG A 225 -8.61 -23.22 11.18
CA ARG A 225 -9.36 -23.75 10.02
C ARG A 225 -10.32 -22.74 9.34
N TYR A 226 -10.29 -21.48 9.75
CA TYR A 226 -11.00 -20.34 9.20
C TYR A 226 -9.96 -19.39 8.61
N TRP A 227 -9.95 -19.27 7.29
CA TRP A 227 -9.04 -18.35 6.60
C TRP A 227 -9.53 -16.92 6.82
N VAL A 228 -9.07 -16.28 7.90
CA VAL A 228 -9.31 -14.87 8.17
C VAL A 228 -8.13 -14.08 7.59
N PRO A 229 -8.30 -13.28 6.52
CA PRO A 229 -7.32 -12.28 6.16
C PRO A 229 -7.39 -11.17 7.21
N ALA A 230 -6.71 -11.37 8.35
CA ALA A 230 -6.49 -10.31 9.32
C ALA A 230 -5.42 -9.36 8.75
N SER A 231 -5.88 -8.37 8.00
CA SER A 231 -5.09 -7.20 7.64
C SER A 231 -5.09 -6.26 8.86
N PHE A 232 -4.03 -6.33 9.67
CA PHE A 232 -3.81 -5.39 10.77
C PHE A 232 -2.37 -4.86 10.70
N THR A 233 -2.22 -3.55 10.53
CA THR A 233 -0.92 -2.88 10.44
C THR A 233 -0.31 -2.66 11.83
N ALA A 234 0.85 -3.26 12.08
CA ALA A 234 1.78 -2.84 13.13
C ALA A 234 3.23 -3.18 12.75
N PHE A 235 4.15 -2.24 13.00
CA PHE A 235 5.50 -2.09 12.44
C PHE A 235 6.64 -2.88 13.16
N LEU A 236 7.66 -3.28 12.36
CA LEU A 236 9.15 -3.34 12.59
C LEU A 236 9.95 -4.64 12.93
N MET A 237 11.15 -4.64 12.30
CA MET A 237 12.31 -5.59 12.20
C MET A 237 13.44 -5.38 13.25
N PRO A 238 14.50 -6.22 13.22
CA PRO A 238 15.87 -5.67 13.09
C PRO A 238 16.78 -6.33 12.02
N THR A 239 17.39 -5.45 11.20
CA THR A 239 18.74 -5.38 10.56
C THR A 239 19.52 -6.59 10.01
N TYR A 240 20.00 -6.36 8.78
CA TYR A 240 21.05 -6.99 7.98
C TYR A 240 22.30 -7.51 8.71
N ARG A 241 22.76 -8.69 8.30
CA ARG A 241 24.12 -9.22 8.54
C ARG A 241 24.88 -9.26 7.21
N LYS A 242 26.05 -8.60 7.19
CA LYS A 242 27.03 -8.60 6.09
C LYS A 242 27.33 -10.03 5.61
N TRP A 243 27.27 -10.27 4.31
CA TRP A 243 27.99 -11.37 3.66
C TRP A 243 29.10 -10.78 2.79
N GLY A 244 30.34 -11.12 3.14
CA GLY A 244 31.51 -10.90 2.32
C GLY A 244 31.94 -12.20 1.64
N ARG A 245 32.71 -12.01 0.56
CA ARG A 245 33.43 -12.95 -0.32
C ARG A 245 32.68 -13.47 -1.56
N PRO A 246 33.14 -13.10 -2.77
CA PRO A 246 33.03 -13.93 -3.96
C PRO A 246 34.20 -14.93 -4.04
N CYS A 247 33.89 -16.20 -4.26
CA CYS A 247 34.77 -17.19 -4.92
C CYS A 247 34.28 -17.25 -6.39
N SER A 248 35.07 -17.38 -7.45
CA SER A 248 36.48 -17.73 -7.65
C SER A 248 36.85 -17.37 -9.10
N ALA A 249 38.14 -17.13 -9.35
CA ALA A 249 38.76 -16.82 -10.65
C ALA A 249 38.76 -18.05 -11.60
N LEU A 250 38.82 -17.98 -12.94
CA LEU A 250 39.86 -17.54 -13.92
C LEU A 250 39.34 -17.89 -15.36
N PRO A 251 40.03 -17.62 -16.51
CA PRO A 251 41.00 -16.57 -16.87
C PRO A 251 40.73 -15.85 -18.24
N THR A 252 41.35 -14.66 -18.37
CA THR A 252 41.94 -13.90 -19.52
C THR A 252 41.59 -14.30 -20.98
N THR A 253 41.34 -13.35 -21.91
CA THR A 253 42.38 -12.60 -22.68
C THR A 253 41.91 -11.25 -23.32
N THR A 254 42.62 -10.14 -22.96
CA THR A 254 43.22 -9.02 -23.78
C THR A 254 42.42 -8.24 -24.88
N PRO A 255 42.90 -7.09 -25.43
CA PRO A 255 42.61 -5.73 -24.92
C PRO A 255 42.18 -4.71 -26.02
N HIS A 256 41.45 -3.63 -25.69
CA HIS A 256 41.46 -2.40 -26.50
C HIS A 256 41.29 -1.11 -25.65
N SER A 257 41.93 -0.06 -26.15
CA SER A 257 42.34 1.22 -25.54
C SER A 257 41.21 2.24 -25.29
N PRO A 258 41.43 3.32 -24.50
CA PRO A 258 40.41 4.12 -23.83
C PRO A 258 39.99 5.37 -24.61
N SER A 259 38.75 5.81 -24.44
CA SER A 259 38.30 7.16 -24.78
C SER A 259 37.83 7.91 -23.53
N GLN A 260 38.31 9.14 -23.45
CA GLN A 260 38.27 10.07 -22.34
C GLN A 260 36.92 10.79 -22.27
N TRP A 261 36.34 10.93 -21.08
CA TRP A 261 35.38 12.01 -20.76
C TRP A 261 35.61 12.52 -19.33
N PRO A 262 35.50 13.83 -19.09
CA PRO A 262 36.09 14.49 -17.91
C PRO A 262 35.24 14.35 -16.64
N MET A 263 35.95 14.10 -15.54
CA MET A 263 35.45 14.20 -14.17
C MET A 263 35.14 15.66 -13.81
N SER A 264 33.91 15.92 -13.37
CA SER A 264 33.58 17.09 -12.56
C SER A 264 33.35 16.63 -11.12
N SER A 265 34.16 17.16 -10.21
CA SER A 265 34.14 16.90 -8.77
C SER A 265 33.07 17.78 -8.08
N PRO A 266 32.24 17.24 -7.17
CA PRO A 266 31.38 18.07 -6.34
C PRO A 266 32.15 18.67 -5.16
N LYS A 267 31.99 19.98 -4.95
CA LYS A 267 32.47 20.71 -3.77
C LYS A 267 31.73 20.26 -2.49
N PRO A 268 32.39 20.16 -1.33
CA PRO A 268 31.72 19.84 -0.07
C PRO A 268 30.99 21.08 0.49
N TYR A 269 29.70 20.94 0.81
CA TYR A 269 28.97 21.95 1.58
C TYR A 269 29.20 21.75 3.08
N GLY A 270 29.44 22.88 3.75
CA GLY A 270 29.93 22.99 5.11
C GLY A 270 28.92 22.70 6.22
N SER A 271 29.50 22.64 7.41
CA SER A 271 28.95 22.33 8.71
C SER A 271 28.00 23.39 9.30
N ALA A 272 27.00 22.87 10.01
CA ALA A 272 26.44 23.35 11.28
C ALA A 272 25.65 24.68 11.35
N GLU A 273 24.36 24.55 11.72
CA GLU A 273 23.76 25.36 12.78
C GLU A 273 22.79 24.49 13.60
N ARG A 274 23.16 24.18 14.84
CA ARG A 274 22.27 23.56 15.84
C ARG A 274 21.50 24.68 16.54
N LYS A 275 20.21 24.86 16.23
CA LYS A 275 19.31 25.63 17.09
C LYS A 275 18.71 24.74 18.16
N ARG A 276 19.09 25.05 19.40
CA ARG A 276 18.67 24.42 20.65
C ARG A 276 17.32 25.05 21.04
N TRP A 277 16.24 24.29 21.05
CA TRP A 277 14.97 24.70 21.68
C TRP A 277 14.77 23.90 22.97
N GLY A 278 14.54 24.61 24.06
CA GLY A 278 14.52 24.10 25.42
C GLY A 278 13.35 23.18 25.71
N LEU A 279 13.62 22.11 26.47
CA LEU A 279 12.60 21.35 27.18
C LEU A 279 12.00 22.23 28.29
N LEU A 280 10.68 22.33 28.33
CA LEU A 280 9.92 22.80 29.48
C LEU A 280 8.92 21.71 29.88
N GLY A 281 9.06 21.22 31.11
CA GLY A 281 8.00 20.54 31.87
C GLY A 281 7.88 19.02 31.72
N TYR A 282 8.64 18.27 32.53
CA TYR A 282 8.30 16.91 32.94
C TYR A 282 7.43 17.03 34.21
N PHE A 283 6.18 16.55 34.19
CA PHE A 283 5.39 16.35 35.42
C PHE A 283 5.46 14.86 35.79
N ASP A 284 6.19 14.57 36.87
CA ASP A 284 6.30 13.26 37.49
C ASP A 284 5.01 12.92 38.24
N GLY A 285 4.48 11.74 37.95
CA GLY A 285 3.25 11.23 38.56
C GLY A 285 3.53 10.57 39.89
N ARG A 286 3.22 11.26 40.99
CA ARG A 286 2.83 10.63 42.28
C ARG A 286 1.89 11.54 43.07
N THR A 287 0.59 11.39 42.84
CA THR A 287 -0.40 11.83 43.83
C THR A 287 -1.51 10.79 43.94
N LYS A 288 -1.60 10.22 45.16
CA LYS A 288 -2.64 9.29 45.59
C LYS A 288 -4.01 9.95 45.47
N ILE A 289 -4.97 9.24 44.91
CA ILE A 289 -6.40 9.60 44.97
C ILE A 289 -6.91 9.21 46.37
N PRO A 290 -7.43 10.14 47.19
CA PRO A 290 -8.21 9.77 48.37
C PRO A 290 -9.64 9.45 47.94
N GLY A 291 -10.16 8.32 48.43
CA GLY A 291 -11.52 7.88 48.15
C GLY A 291 -12.59 8.53 49.01
N THR A 292 -13.82 8.16 48.64
CA THR A 292 -15.09 8.21 49.38
C THR A 292 -15.84 9.54 49.45
N GLY A 293 -17.07 9.52 48.93
CA GLY A 293 -18.08 10.56 49.08
C GLY A 293 -19.36 10.19 48.34
N ARG A 294 -20.22 9.36 48.95
CA ARG A 294 -21.62 9.17 48.55
C ARG A 294 -22.40 10.47 48.85
N SER A 295 -23.24 10.91 47.91
CA SER A 295 -24.46 11.69 48.16
C SER A 295 -25.40 11.44 46.96
N SER A 296 -26.44 10.60 47.08
CA SER A 296 -27.80 10.86 47.59
C SER A 296 -28.53 12.00 46.86
N LEU A 297 -29.46 11.58 45.98
CA LEU A 297 -30.56 12.35 45.40
C LEU A 297 -31.49 12.94 46.48
N PRO A 298 -32.22 14.01 46.15
CA PRO A 298 -33.68 14.04 46.37
C PRO A 298 -34.40 14.53 45.10
N ALA A 299 -35.42 13.82 44.62
CA ALA A 299 -36.84 13.78 45.02
C ALA A 299 -37.67 14.68 44.08
#